data_AF-A0A2E6RCC2-F1
#
_entry.id   AF-A0A2E6RCC2-F1
#
_cell.length_a   1.000
_cell.length_b   1.000
_cell.length_c   1.000
_cell.angle_alpha   90.00
_cell.angle_beta   90.00
_cell.angle_gamma   90.00
#
_symmetry.space_group_name_H-M   'P 1'
#
loop_
_entity.id
_entity.type
_entity.pdbx_description
1 polymer ?
#
loop_
_entity_poly.entity_id
_entity_poly.type
_entity_poly.pdbx_seq_one_letter_code
_entity_poly.pdbx_strand_id
1 'polypeptide(L)'
;MNRTTQNRYAPDRAVAPGEVLAYELEVRGMTRAELARRAGLTEKQVIAILKGKGSTIITEETAIKLERAIGMPVDYWLNLETNFQKARA
;
A
#
# COMPACT_ATOMS: atom_id res chain seq x y z
N MET A 1 -6.74 -33.19 -23.74
CA MET A 1 -7.14 -31.80 -24.07
C MET A 1 -7.89 -31.28 -22.87
N ASN A 2 -7.23 -30.54 -21.99
CA ASN A 2 -7.80 -30.18 -20.68
C ASN A 2 -7.73 -28.66 -20.60
N ARG A 3 -8.86 -28.00 -20.85
CA ARG A 3 -9.00 -26.54 -20.75
C ARG A 3 -8.95 -26.16 -19.27
N THR A 4 -7.77 -25.78 -18.78
CA THR A 4 -7.64 -25.09 -17.50
C THR A 4 -8.39 -23.76 -17.64
N THR A 5 -9.55 -23.66 -17.01
CA THR A 5 -10.26 -22.39 -16.80
C THR A 5 -9.33 -21.48 -16.00
N GLN A 6 -8.51 -20.70 -16.69
CA GLN A 6 -7.81 -19.57 -16.10
C GLN A 6 -8.90 -18.63 -15.60
N ASN A 7 -9.13 -18.64 -14.29
CA ASN A 7 -9.89 -17.61 -13.62
C ASN A 7 -9.10 -16.30 -13.79
N ARG A 8 -9.31 -15.60 -14.91
CA ARG A 8 -8.72 -14.28 -15.17
C ARG A 8 -9.49 -13.29 -14.30
N TYR A 9 -9.27 -13.36 -13.00
CA TYR A 9 -9.63 -12.28 -12.10
C TYR A 9 -8.67 -11.14 -12.40
N ALA A 10 -9.02 -10.33 -13.40
CA ALA A 10 -8.37 -9.07 -13.71
C ALA A 10 -9.22 -8.00 -13.01
N PRO A 11 -8.91 -7.61 -11.76
CA PRO A 11 -9.60 -6.48 -11.17
C PRO A 11 -9.33 -5.27 -12.07
N ASP A 12 -10.39 -4.62 -12.56
CA ASP A 12 -10.31 -3.42 -13.43
C ASP A 12 -9.54 -2.26 -12.78
N ARG A 13 -9.20 -2.37 -11.49
CA ARG A 13 -8.28 -1.50 -10.76
C ARG A 13 -7.33 -2.32 -9.91
N ALA A 14 -6.03 -2.07 -10.07
CA ALA A 14 -5.08 -2.45 -9.04
C ALA A 14 -5.39 -1.68 -7.75
N VAL A 15 -5.35 -2.38 -6.62
CA VAL A 15 -5.59 -1.77 -5.31
C VAL A 15 -4.48 -0.77 -5.02
N ALA A 16 -4.83 0.48 -4.70
CA ALA A 16 -3.82 1.47 -4.37
C ALA A 16 -3.17 1.12 -3.02
N PRO A 17 -1.84 1.28 -2.87
CA PRO A 17 -1.18 1.04 -1.60
C PRO A 17 -1.74 1.89 -0.46
N GLY A 18 -2.23 3.11 -0.78
CA GLY A 18 -2.92 3.98 0.16
C GLY A 18 -4.26 3.44 0.67
N GLU A 19 -5.01 2.69 -0.16
CA GLU A 19 -6.26 2.04 0.24
C GLU A 19 -5.97 0.86 1.18
N VAL A 20 -4.96 0.04 0.86
CA VAL A 20 -4.52 -1.05 1.76
C VAL A 20 -4.06 -0.49 3.09
N LEU A 21 -3.27 0.58 3.07
CA LEU A 21 -2.82 1.24 4.29
C LEU A 21 -3.99 1.78 5.12
N ALA A 22 -5.00 2.39 4.48
CA ALA A 22 -6.20 2.86 5.17
C ALA A 22 -6.97 1.72 5.85
N TYR A 23 -7.12 0.60 5.14
CA TYR A 23 -7.77 -0.60 5.66
C TYR A 23 -7.01 -1.18 6.85
N GLU A 24 -5.68 -1.32 6.77
CA GLU A 24 -4.85 -1.79 7.88
C GLU A 24 -4.97 -0.88 9.12
N LEU A 25 -5.04 0.45 8.91
CA LEU A 25 -5.27 1.39 10.01
C LEU A 25 -6.63 1.18 10.67
N GLU A 26 -7.68 0.97 9.88
CA GLU A 26 -9.04 0.73 10.39
C GLU A 26 -9.12 -0.58 11.17
N VAL A 27 -8.62 -1.69 10.61
CA VAL A 27 -8.61 -3.01 11.24
C VAL A 27 -7.85 -2.99 12.57
N ARG A 28 -6.78 -2.19 12.66
CA ARG A 28 -5.94 -2.08 13.86
C ARG A 28 -6.41 -1.01 14.83
N GLY A 29 -7.45 -0.25 14.52
CA GLY A 29 -7.87 0.92 15.29
C GLY A 29 -6.76 1.99 15.41
N MET A 30 -5.84 2.04 14.45
CA MET A 30 -4.68 2.91 14.47
C MET A 30 -4.99 4.24 13.77
N THR A 31 -4.65 5.36 14.41
CA THR A 31 -4.82 6.68 13.77
C THR A 31 -3.67 7.00 12.82
N ARG A 32 -3.90 7.93 11.89
CA ARG A 32 -2.86 8.46 10.98
C ARG A 32 -1.67 9.05 11.73
N ALA A 33 -1.95 9.78 12.81
CA ALA A 33 -0.92 10.35 13.69
C ALA A 33 -0.13 9.25 14.40
N GLU A 34 -0.79 8.19 14.84
CA GLU A 34 -0.11 7.04 15.45
C GLU A 34 0.83 6.34 14.45
N LEU A 35 0.36 6.10 13.23
CA LEU A 35 1.21 5.56 12.17
C LEU A 35 2.41 6.45 11.87
N ALA A 36 2.20 7.76 11.76
CA ALA A 36 3.26 8.72 11.53
C ALA A 36 4.35 8.61 12.61
N ARG A 37 3.96 8.58 13.88
CA ARG A 37 4.89 8.41 15.01
C ARG A 37 5.63 7.07 14.97
N ARG A 38 4.92 5.96 14.73
CA ARG A 38 5.54 4.61 14.70
C ARG A 38 6.48 4.41 13.52
N ALA A 39 6.11 4.94 12.35
CA ALA A 39 6.88 4.80 11.12
C ALA A 39 8.04 5.83 11.03
N GLY A 40 8.11 6.81 11.93
CA GLY A 40 9.04 7.93 11.80
C GLY A 40 8.76 8.78 10.55
N LEU A 41 7.49 8.90 10.19
CA LEU A 41 6.99 9.68 9.07
C LEU A 41 6.27 10.93 9.59
N THR A 42 6.16 11.95 8.76
CA THR A 42 5.28 13.08 9.05
C THR A 42 3.82 12.72 8.75
N GLU A 43 2.86 13.31 9.47
CA GLU A 43 1.44 13.13 9.16
C GLU A 43 1.10 13.53 7.72
N LYS A 44 1.79 14.54 7.18
CA LYS A 44 1.65 14.96 5.78
C LYS A 44 2.04 13.84 4.81
N GLN A 45 3.12 13.10 5.08
CA GLN A 45 3.53 11.94 4.29
C GLN A 45 2.51 10.82 4.39
N VAL A 46 2.03 10.49 5.60
CA VAL A 46 0.99 9.47 5.78
C VAL A 46 -0.28 9.83 5.01
N ILE A 47 -0.75 11.08 5.10
CA ILE A 47 -1.92 11.56 4.36
C ILE A 47 -1.68 11.50 2.84
N ALA A 48 -0.46 11.80 2.38
CA ALA A 48 -0.12 11.72 0.95
C ALA A 48 -0.17 10.28 0.43
N ILE A 49 0.37 9.31 1.20
CA ILE A 49 0.31 7.88 0.90
C ILE A 49 -1.16 7.42 0.86
N LEU A 50 -1.95 7.75 1.89
CA LEU A 50 -3.36 7.37 1.97
C LEU A 50 -4.21 7.93 0.84
N LYS A 51 -3.93 9.16 0.39
CA LYS A 51 -4.66 9.79 -0.71
C LYS A 51 -4.30 9.20 -2.08
N GLY A 52 -3.24 8.40 -2.18
CA GLY A 52 -2.81 7.77 -3.43
C GLY A 52 -2.59 8.78 -4.58
N LYS A 53 -2.35 10.07 -4.26
CA LYS A 53 -2.30 11.16 -5.23
C LYS A 53 -0.99 11.16 -6.02
N GLY A 54 -0.61 10.05 -6.65
CA GLY A 54 0.41 9.93 -7.71
C GLY A 54 1.81 10.54 -7.49
N SER A 55 2.07 11.24 -6.39
CA SER A 55 3.26 12.02 -6.07
C SER A 55 4.03 11.40 -4.90
N THR A 56 3.47 10.37 -4.26
CA THR A 56 4.18 9.60 -3.23
C THR A 56 4.12 8.14 -3.63
N ILE A 57 5.15 7.73 -4.36
CA ILE A 57 5.46 6.34 -4.66
C ILE A 57 5.96 5.73 -3.35
N ILE A 58 5.47 4.56 -2.96
CA ILE A 58 6.11 3.83 -1.86
C ILE A 58 7.51 3.41 -2.32
N THR A 59 8.50 4.15 -1.85
CA THR A 59 9.92 3.79 -1.99
C THR A 59 10.29 2.68 -1.01
N GLU A 60 11.42 2.00 -1.23
CA GLU A 60 11.96 1.01 -0.31
C GLU A 60 12.10 1.56 1.13
N GLU A 61 12.60 2.80 1.27
CA GLU A 61 12.69 3.46 2.57
C GLU A 61 11.32 3.61 3.25
N THR A 62 10.29 3.99 2.48
CA THR A 62 8.93 4.12 2.99
C THR A 62 8.35 2.77 3.37
N ALA A 63 8.61 1.73 2.56
CA ALA A 63 8.19 0.37 2.83
C ALA A 63 8.83 -0.20 4.10
N ILE A 64 10.12 0.05 4.36
CA ILE A 64 10.81 -0.33 5.60
C ILE A 64 10.16 0.37 6.81
N LYS A 65 9.83 1.66 6.67
CA LYS A 65 9.14 2.41 7.73
C LYS A 65 7.73 1.86 8.01
N LEU A 66 7.00 1.48 6.97
CA LEU A 66 5.68 0.84 7.10
C LEU A 66 5.78 -0.56 7.71
N GLU A 67 6.77 -1.36 7.31
CA GLU A 67 7.05 -2.67 7.91
C GLU A 67 7.32 -2.54 9.41
N ARG A 68 8.13 -1.58 9.84
CA ARG A 68 8.39 -1.35 11.28
C ARG A 68 7.15 -0.93 12.06
N ALA A 69 6.22 -0.21 11.42
CA ALA A 69 5.03 0.29 12.09
C ALA A 69 3.84 -0.69 12.08
N ILE A 70 3.69 -1.48 11.02
CA ILE A 70 2.52 -2.32 10.72
C ILE A 70 2.90 -3.82 10.72
N GLY A 71 4.18 -4.17 10.56
CA GLY A 71 4.66 -5.54 10.54
C GLY A 71 4.39 -6.29 9.24
N MET A 72 3.97 -5.59 8.18
CA MET A 72 3.83 -6.18 6.85
C MET A 72 5.15 -6.06 6.08
N PRO A 73 5.60 -7.13 5.38
CA PRO A 73 6.90 -7.16 4.72
C PRO A 73 7.11 -5.99 3.75
N VAL A 74 8.34 -5.50 3.64
CA VAL A 74 8.75 -4.48 2.65
C VAL A 74 8.29 -4.86 1.23
N ASP A 75 8.52 -6.10 0.82
CA ASP A 75 8.17 -6.60 -0.51
C ASP A 75 6.67 -6.51 -0.79
N TYR A 76 5.82 -6.65 0.23
CA TYR A 76 4.38 -6.54 0.07
C TYR A 76 3.99 -5.14 -0.40
N TRP A 77 4.53 -4.10 0.25
CA TRP A 77 4.27 -2.71 -0.10
C TRP A 77 4.84 -2.34 -1.48
N LEU A 78 6.05 -2.81 -1.80
CA LEU A 78 6.68 -2.58 -3.10
C LEU A 78 5.93 -3.26 -4.25
N ASN A 79 5.43 -4.48 -4.02
CA ASN A 79 4.62 -5.20 -5.00
C ASN A 79 3.26 -4.52 -5.23
N LEU A 80 2.62 -4.02 -4.16
CA LEU A 80 1.39 -3.23 -4.29
C LEU A 80 1.62 -1.97 -5.13
N GLU A 81 2.68 -1.22 -4.84
CA GLU A 81 3.04 -0.01 -5.59
C GLU A 81 3.32 -0.35 -7.06
N THR A 82 4.13 -1.37 -7.31
CA THR A 82 4.48 -1.81 -8.68
C THR A 82 3.24 -2.21 -9.47
N ASN A 83 2.33 -2.97 -8.87
CA ASN A 83 1.08 -3.39 -9.52
C ASN A 83 0.14 -2.21 -9.76
N PHE A 84 0.06 -1.27 -8.81
CA PHE A 84 -0.72 -0.06 -8.95
C PHE A 84 -0.22 0.85 -10.08
N GLN A 85 1.10 1.04 -10.17
CA GLN A 85 1.71 1.84 -11.24
C GLN A 85 1.53 1.16 -12.62
N LYS A 86 1.67 -0.16 -12.69
CA LYS A 86 1.41 -0.92 -13.93
C LYS A 86 -0.04 -0.81 -14.42
N ALA A 87 -1.01 -0.82 -13.53
CA ALA A 87 -2.42 -0.71 -13.90
C ALA A 87 -2.84 0.73 -14.26
N ARG A 88 -2.03 1.72 -13.90
CA ARG A 88 -2.28 3.14 -14.18
C ARG A 88 -1.57 3.62 -15.46
N ALA A 89 -0.59 2.86 -15.96
CA ALA A 89 0.12 3.08 -17.23
C ALA A 89 -0.67 2.51 -18.41
#